data_AF-A0A7K2M7Q5-F1
#
_entry.id   AF-A0A7K2M7Q5-F1
#
_cell.length_a   1.000
_cell.length_b   1.000
_cell.length_c   1.000
_cell.angle_alpha   90.00
_cell.angle_beta   90.00
_cell.angle_gamma   90.00
#
_symmetry.space_group_name_H-M   'P 1'
#
loop_
_entity.id
_entity.type
_entity.pdbx_description
1 polymer ?
#
loop_
_entity_poly.entity_id
_entity_poly.type
_entity_poly.pdbx_seq_one_letter_code
_entity_poly.pdbx_strand_id
1 'polypeptide(L)'
;EPAVDIGRRRAAEADIAAVRRMGRASTTGTPGGSVLLQPVALSSGAIAVVEVYVPEAETSNGVGTAWAVLAGVGVALVVGSVAVADRLGVRMVRPAQRLVQGAHELGEGKLGARVPEDGPTELRLAAVAFNSMADQVVQLLANERELAADLSHRLRTPLTVLRLNAASLGDGPAADQTRAAVAQLEREVDTIIRTAREAKPQTAAAGPGAGCDAAEVVRER
;
A
#
# COMPACT_ATOMS: atom_id res chain seq x y z
N GLU A 1 57.64 21.49 57.06
CA GLU A 1 57.39 20.09 57.48
C GLU A 1 57.17 19.23 56.25
N PRO A 2 57.67 17.98 56.20
CA PRO A 2 57.43 17.11 55.06
C PRO A 2 55.94 16.79 54.94
N ALA A 3 55.41 16.80 53.72
CA ALA A 3 54.03 16.42 53.46
C ALA A 3 53.83 14.94 53.84
N VAL A 4 53.00 14.68 54.84
CA VAL A 4 52.63 13.32 55.23
C VAL A 4 51.65 12.80 54.18
N ASP A 5 52.06 11.78 53.43
CA ASP A 5 51.18 11.05 52.50
C ASP A 5 50.57 9.86 53.24
N ILE A 6 49.24 9.74 53.20
CA ILE A 6 48.50 8.67 53.87
C ILE A 6 47.70 7.92 52.82
N GLY A 7 48.08 6.66 52.58
CA GLY A 7 47.40 5.76 51.65
C GLY A 7 48.15 5.57 50.32
N ARG A 8 47.40 5.15 49.29
CA ARG A 8 47.94 4.91 47.95
C ARG A 8 47.53 6.03 47.01
N ARG A 9 48.47 6.94 46.76
CA ARG A 9 48.32 8.02 45.78
C ARG A 9 48.14 7.46 44.36
N ARG A 10 47.14 7.95 43.63
CA ARG A 10 46.90 7.65 42.20
C ARG A 10 46.91 8.91 41.34
N ALA A 11 46.59 10.08 41.91
CA ALA A 11 46.66 11.36 41.23
C ALA A 11 48.11 11.86 41.01
N ALA A 12 48.33 12.63 39.94
CA ALA A 12 49.61 13.25 39.67
C ALA A 12 49.91 14.36 40.70
N GLU A 13 51.18 14.52 41.07
CA GLU A 13 51.59 15.52 42.05
C GLU A 13 51.26 16.96 41.61
N ALA A 14 51.30 17.22 40.31
CA ALA A 14 50.89 18.50 39.72
C ALA A 14 49.41 18.82 39.98
N ASP A 15 48.52 17.82 39.94
CA ASP A 15 47.08 17.98 40.14
C ASP A 15 46.76 18.26 41.62
N ILE A 16 47.43 17.55 42.52
CA ILE A 16 47.32 17.76 43.97
C ILE A 16 47.82 19.17 44.34
N ALA A 17 48.96 19.59 43.77
CA ALA A 17 49.51 20.92 43.98
C ALA A 17 48.62 22.03 43.37
N ALA A 18 47.96 21.77 42.25
CA ALA A 18 46.98 22.68 41.66
C ALA A 18 45.75 22.84 42.56
N VAL A 19 45.16 21.73 43.03
CA VAL A 19 44.00 21.74 43.93
C VAL A 19 44.32 22.42 45.27
N ARG A 20 45.52 22.18 45.82
CA ARG A 20 45.98 22.84 47.04
C ARG A 20 46.12 24.36 46.88
N ARG A 21 46.62 24.84 45.74
CA ARG A 21 46.74 26.28 45.46
C ARG A 21 45.39 26.94 45.17
N MET A 22 44.53 26.25 44.42
CA MET A 22 43.25 26.80 43.98
C MET A 22 42.16 26.70 45.04
N GLY A 23 42.30 25.78 46.02
CA GLY A 23 41.33 25.58 47.09
C GLY A 23 39.97 25.06 46.61
N ARG A 24 39.90 24.50 45.38
CA ARG A 24 38.67 23.96 44.78
C ARG A 24 38.84 22.49 44.46
N ALA A 25 37.77 21.72 44.63
CA ALA A 25 37.75 20.33 44.22
C ALA A 25 37.98 20.20 42.72
N SER A 26 38.69 19.15 42.31
CA SER A 26 38.96 18.85 40.90
C SER A 26 38.85 17.35 40.67
N THR A 27 38.37 16.96 39.49
CA THR A 27 38.31 15.57 39.05
C THR A 27 39.30 15.37 37.92
N THR A 28 40.20 14.40 38.05
CA THR A 28 41.18 14.07 37.01
C THR A 28 41.08 12.61 36.59
N GLY A 29 41.39 12.32 35.32
CA GLY A 29 41.43 10.96 34.79
C GLY A 29 42.75 10.28 35.15
N THR A 30 42.69 9.04 35.61
CA THR A 30 43.86 8.21 35.95
C THR A 30 43.71 6.83 35.29
N PRO A 31 44.79 6.05 35.12
CA PRO A 31 44.69 4.72 34.54
C PRO A 31 43.68 3.84 35.30
N GLY A 32 42.58 3.48 34.65
CA GLY A 32 41.51 2.62 35.17
C GLY A 32 40.41 3.30 35.98
N GLY A 33 40.39 4.65 36.08
CA GLY A 33 39.40 5.35 36.90
C GLY A 33 39.54 6.87 36.91
N SER A 34 38.58 7.56 37.50
CA SER A 34 38.70 8.98 37.82
C SER A 34 39.02 9.16 39.29
N VAL A 35 39.73 10.24 39.62
CA VAL A 35 40.04 10.62 40.99
C VAL A 35 39.43 11.97 41.28
N LEU A 36 38.67 12.06 42.37
CA LEU A 36 38.20 13.31 42.94
C LEU A 36 39.19 13.78 44.01
N LEU A 37 39.74 14.96 43.80
CA LEU A 37 40.63 15.66 44.72
C LEU A 37 39.83 16.73 45.46
N GLN A 38 39.65 16.58 46.76
CA GLN A 38 38.93 17.53 47.61
C GLN A 38 39.87 18.21 48.61
N PRO A 39 40.12 19.53 48.49
CA PRO A 39 40.92 20.24 49.47
C PRO A 39 40.10 20.46 50.75
N VAL A 40 40.69 20.14 51.90
CA VAL A 40 40.10 20.33 53.23
C VAL A 40 41.04 21.19 54.04
N ALA A 41 40.55 22.34 54.51
CA ALA A 41 41.28 23.18 55.44
C ALA A 41 41.29 22.54 56.82
N LEU A 42 42.48 22.34 57.38
CA LEU A 42 42.66 21.85 58.74
C LEU A 42 42.61 23.02 59.73
N SER A 43 42.27 22.74 60.98
CA SER A 43 42.31 23.73 62.08
C SER A 43 43.71 24.30 62.33
N SER A 44 44.76 23.63 61.83
CA SER A 44 46.15 24.08 61.83
C SER A 44 46.48 25.14 60.76
N GLY A 45 45.52 25.50 59.89
CA GLY A 45 45.75 26.41 58.77
C GLY A 45 46.40 25.76 57.54
N ALA A 46 46.74 24.47 57.61
CA ALA A 46 47.22 23.70 56.47
C ALA A 46 46.06 23.18 55.59
N ILE A 47 46.31 23.00 54.29
CA ILE A 47 45.36 22.39 53.36
C ILE A 47 45.76 20.94 53.10
N ALA A 48 44.93 20.01 53.57
CA ALA A 48 45.00 18.60 53.18
C ALA A 48 44.23 18.39 51.87
N VAL A 49 44.63 17.42 51.05
CA VAL A 49 43.88 17.02 49.86
C VAL A 49 43.45 15.58 50.06
N VAL A 50 42.14 15.35 50.07
CA VAL A 50 41.56 14.02 50.14
C VAL A 50 41.42 13.49 48.72
N GLU A 51 41.97 12.32 48.48
CA GLU A 51 41.93 11.62 47.20
C GLU A 51 40.87 10.51 47.25
N VAL A 52 39.87 10.58 46.37
CA VAL A 52 38.83 9.54 46.23
C VAL A 52 38.90 8.96 44.82
N TYR A 53 39.33 7.70 44.70
CA TYR A 53 39.42 6.98 43.43
C TYR A 53 38.10 6.26 43.11
N VAL A 54 37.58 6.49 41.91
CA VAL A 54 36.38 5.85 41.37
C VAL A 54 36.79 5.01 40.15
N PRO A 55 36.70 3.67 40.22
CA PRO A 55 37.01 2.79 39.09
C PRO A 55 36.10 3.07 37.87
N GLU A 56 36.67 3.00 36.66
CA GLU A 56 35.89 3.10 35.41
C GLU A 56 34.86 1.97 35.28
N ALA A 57 35.15 0.80 35.84
CA ALA A 57 34.25 -0.34 35.85
C ALA A 57 32.97 -0.08 36.64
N GLU A 58 32.99 0.76 37.69
CA GLU A 58 31.78 1.15 38.44
C GLU A 58 30.98 2.22 37.69
N THR A 59 31.66 3.11 36.97
CA THR A 59 31.02 4.17 36.17
C THR A 59 30.35 3.63 34.91
N SER A 60 30.93 2.60 34.29
CA SER A 60 30.44 1.99 33.05
C SER A 60 29.53 0.78 33.29
N ASN A 61 29.44 0.29 34.54
CA ASN A 61 28.54 -0.80 34.89
C ASN A 61 27.09 -0.38 34.59
N GLY A 62 26.37 -1.20 33.85
CA GLY A 62 24.97 -0.93 33.50
C GLY A 62 24.75 -0.07 32.26
N VAL A 63 25.75 0.69 31.77
CA VAL A 63 25.60 1.51 30.56
C VAL A 63 25.41 0.63 29.32
N GLY A 64 26.21 -0.44 29.19
CA GLY A 64 26.08 -1.40 28.08
C GLY A 64 24.73 -2.12 28.08
N THR A 65 24.25 -2.55 29.26
CA THR A 65 22.92 -3.17 29.40
C THR A 65 21.79 -2.17 29.12
N ALA A 66 21.93 -0.91 29.54
CA ALA A 66 20.94 0.12 29.26
C ALA A 66 20.85 0.41 27.76
N TRP A 67 21.99 0.54 27.07
CA TRP A 67 22.02 0.66 25.61
C TRP A 67 21.46 -0.56 24.89
N ALA A 68 21.76 -1.77 25.37
CA ALA A 68 21.21 -3.00 24.80
C ALA A 68 19.68 -3.07 24.96
N VAL A 69 19.15 -2.68 26.12
CA VAL A 69 17.70 -2.60 26.36
C VAL A 69 17.05 -1.54 25.47
N LEU A 70 17.63 -0.34 25.38
CA LEU A 70 17.13 0.72 24.52
C LEU A 70 17.12 0.31 23.04
N ALA A 71 18.20 -0.32 22.57
CA ALA A 71 18.29 -0.86 21.22
C ALA A 71 17.24 -1.96 20.99
N GLY A 72 17.07 -2.87 21.95
CA GLY A 72 16.06 -3.92 21.90
C GLY A 72 14.63 -3.37 21.81
N VAL A 73 14.30 -2.38 22.62
CA VAL A 73 12.99 -1.68 22.57
C VAL A 73 12.82 -0.97 21.23
N GLY A 74 13.85 -0.27 20.74
CA GLY A 74 13.82 0.39 19.44
C GLY A 74 13.53 -0.59 18.29
N VAL A 75 14.25 -1.71 18.25
CA VAL A 75 14.02 -2.77 17.25
C VAL A 75 12.61 -3.36 17.38
N ALA A 76 12.16 -3.64 18.60
CA ALA A 76 10.82 -4.18 18.82
C ALA A 76 9.71 -3.22 18.34
N LEU A 77 9.87 -1.91 18.55
CA LEU A 77 8.94 -0.90 18.07
C LEU A 77 8.92 -0.81 16.54
N VAL A 78 10.10 -0.84 15.89
CA VAL A 78 10.20 -0.83 14.43
C VAL A 78 9.53 -2.06 13.84
N VAL A 79 9.88 -3.26 14.33
CA VAL A 79 9.30 -4.52 13.87
C VAL A 79 7.79 -4.56 14.12
N GLY A 80 7.34 -4.12 15.31
CA GLY A 80 5.92 -4.04 15.64
C GLY A 80 5.15 -3.10 14.71
N SER A 81 5.72 -1.93 14.42
CA SER A 81 5.11 -0.94 13.51
C SER A 81 4.97 -1.49 12.09
N VAL A 82 6.05 -2.08 11.55
CA VAL A 82 6.03 -2.70 10.22
C VAL A 82 5.01 -3.84 10.15
N ALA A 83 4.98 -4.71 11.16
CA ALA A 83 4.03 -5.82 11.20
C ALA A 83 2.56 -5.34 11.24
N VAL A 84 2.26 -4.26 11.97
CA VAL A 84 0.92 -3.65 12.01
C VAL A 84 0.57 -3.00 10.67
N ALA A 85 1.50 -2.25 10.08
CA ALA A 85 1.31 -1.61 8.78
C ALA A 85 1.06 -2.65 7.67
N ASP A 86 1.88 -3.70 7.60
CA ASP A 86 1.69 -4.80 6.64
C ASP A 86 0.36 -5.51 6.85
N ARG A 87 -0.02 -5.77 8.11
CA ARG A 87 -1.31 -6.41 8.42
C ARG A 87 -2.51 -5.55 7.98
N LEU A 88 -2.43 -4.23 8.17
CA LEU A 88 -3.45 -3.28 7.69
C LEU A 88 -3.47 -3.21 6.16
N GLY A 89 -2.30 -3.14 5.52
CA GLY A 89 -2.18 -3.12 4.06
C GLY A 89 -2.78 -4.37 3.41
N VAL A 90 -2.46 -5.56 3.94
CA VAL A 90 -2.98 -6.83 3.42
C VAL A 90 -4.48 -6.97 3.66
N ARG A 91 -5.01 -6.50 4.80
CA ARG A 91 -6.43 -6.68 5.14
C ARG A 91 -7.35 -5.63 4.54
N MET A 92 -6.91 -4.39 4.38
CA MET A 92 -7.77 -3.27 3.95
C MET A 92 -7.43 -2.79 2.55
N VAL A 93 -6.15 -2.54 2.28
CA VAL A 93 -5.72 -1.89 1.03
C VAL A 93 -5.83 -2.85 -0.15
N ARG A 94 -5.38 -4.11 0.00
CA ARG A 94 -5.44 -5.10 -1.08
C ARG A 94 -6.89 -5.38 -1.55
N PRO A 95 -7.87 -5.67 -0.67
CA PRO A 95 -9.26 -5.89 -1.13
C PRO A 95 -9.87 -4.65 -1.76
N ALA A 96 -9.58 -3.44 -1.22
CA ALA A 96 -10.06 -2.20 -1.80
C ALA A 96 -9.51 -1.95 -3.22
N GLN A 97 -8.21 -2.19 -3.44
CA GLN A 97 -7.60 -2.09 -4.77
C GLN A 97 -8.20 -3.08 -5.77
N ARG A 98 -8.49 -4.32 -5.34
CA ARG A 98 -9.18 -5.30 -6.18
C ARG A 98 -10.58 -4.85 -6.58
N LEU A 99 -11.31 -4.19 -5.67
CA LEU A 99 -12.63 -3.63 -5.98
C LEU A 99 -12.54 -2.52 -7.02
N VAL A 100 -11.57 -1.61 -6.88
CA VAL A 100 -11.30 -0.55 -7.86
C VAL A 100 -10.95 -1.14 -9.23
N GLN A 101 -10.06 -2.15 -9.26
CA GLN A 101 -9.67 -2.81 -10.49
C GLN A 101 -10.86 -3.52 -11.15
N GLY A 102 -11.67 -4.26 -10.37
CA GLY A 102 -12.88 -4.90 -10.89
C GLY A 102 -13.88 -3.91 -11.46
N ALA A 103 -14.06 -2.75 -10.83
CA ALA A 103 -14.91 -1.68 -11.36
C ALA A 103 -14.37 -1.08 -12.66
N HIS A 104 -13.05 -0.91 -12.77
CA HIS A 104 -12.42 -0.45 -14.00
C HIS A 104 -12.58 -1.47 -15.13
N GLU A 105 -12.32 -2.75 -14.85
CA GLU A 105 -12.50 -3.84 -15.81
C GLU A 105 -13.95 -3.94 -16.29
N LEU A 106 -14.93 -3.80 -15.38
CA LEU A 106 -16.34 -3.76 -15.74
C LEU A 106 -16.66 -2.56 -16.65
N GLY A 107 -16.11 -1.39 -16.35
CA GLY A 107 -16.25 -0.17 -17.17
C GLY A 107 -15.60 -0.28 -18.56
N GLU A 108 -14.52 -1.05 -18.68
CA GLU A 108 -13.89 -1.40 -19.97
C GLU A 108 -14.65 -2.47 -20.77
N GLY A 109 -15.75 -3.00 -20.23
CA GLY A 109 -16.57 -4.02 -20.88
C GLY A 109 -16.15 -5.46 -20.60
N LYS A 110 -15.26 -5.72 -19.62
CA LYS A 110 -14.94 -7.08 -19.14
C LYS A 110 -16.03 -7.54 -18.15
N LEU A 111 -17.20 -7.84 -18.70
CA LEU A 111 -18.41 -8.14 -17.93
C LEU A 111 -18.34 -9.42 -17.05
N GLY A 112 -17.35 -10.28 -17.28
CA GLY A 112 -17.08 -11.47 -16.48
C GLY A 112 -16.21 -11.23 -15.24
N ALA A 113 -15.63 -10.03 -15.09
CA ALA A 113 -14.80 -9.71 -13.94
C ALA A 113 -15.63 -9.74 -12.65
N ARG A 114 -15.16 -10.49 -11.64
CA ARG A 114 -15.76 -10.57 -10.31
C ARG A 114 -14.68 -10.32 -9.28
N VAL A 115 -15.06 -9.63 -8.21
CA VAL A 115 -14.13 -9.27 -7.13
C VAL A 115 -14.30 -10.27 -5.98
N PRO A 116 -13.20 -10.81 -5.42
CA PRO A 116 -13.28 -11.72 -4.27
C PRO A 116 -13.83 -11.01 -3.03
N GLU A 117 -14.67 -11.72 -2.29
CA GLU A 117 -15.39 -11.23 -1.11
C GLU A 117 -14.53 -11.25 0.17
N ASP A 118 -13.32 -10.70 0.08
CA ASP A 118 -12.31 -10.72 1.13
C ASP A 118 -12.25 -9.41 1.93
N GLY A 119 -11.68 -9.49 3.15
CA GLY A 119 -11.36 -8.34 3.99
C GLY A 119 -12.37 -8.06 5.11
N PRO A 120 -12.33 -6.85 5.70
CA PRO A 120 -13.31 -6.37 6.66
C PRO A 120 -14.74 -6.50 6.15
N THR A 121 -15.69 -6.56 7.08
CA THR A 121 -17.10 -6.77 6.78
C THR A 121 -17.65 -5.73 5.80
N GLU A 122 -17.20 -4.49 5.90
CA GLU A 122 -17.58 -3.37 5.05
C GLU A 122 -17.13 -3.58 3.60
N LEU A 123 -15.88 -4.04 3.39
CA LEU A 123 -15.34 -4.32 2.06
C LEU A 123 -15.96 -5.57 1.44
N ARG A 124 -16.24 -6.59 2.27
CA ARG A 124 -16.94 -7.79 1.82
C ARG A 124 -18.36 -7.45 1.34
N LEU A 125 -19.10 -6.64 2.09
CA LEU A 125 -20.42 -6.16 1.68
C LEU A 125 -20.36 -5.35 0.38
N ALA A 126 -19.34 -4.49 0.22
CA ALA A 126 -19.12 -3.76 -1.02
C ALA A 126 -18.82 -4.68 -2.21
N ALA A 127 -18.01 -5.74 -2.01
CA ALA A 127 -17.72 -6.74 -3.04
C ALA A 127 -18.97 -7.52 -3.47
N VAL A 128 -19.80 -7.94 -2.52
CA VAL A 128 -21.11 -8.58 -2.80
C VAL A 128 -22.00 -7.64 -3.61
N ALA A 129 -22.15 -6.39 -3.18
CA ALA A 129 -22.96 -5.40 -3.88
C ALA A 129 -22.43 -5.13 -5.31
N PHE A 130 -21.11 -5.02 -5.47
CA PHE A 130 -20.48 -4.87 -6.77
C PHE A 130 -20.76 -6.06 -7.70
N ASN A 131 -20.55 -7.28 -7.22
CA ASN A 131 -20.79 -8.49 -8.00
C ASN A 131 -22.27 -8.60 -8.40
N SER A 132 -23.20 -8.28 -7.50
CA SER A 132 -24.63 -8.24 -7.82
C SER A 132 -24.97 -7.20 -8.88
N MET A 133 -24.37 -6.01 -8.84
CA MET A 133 -24.57 -5.01 -9.90
C MET A 133 -23.99 -5.49 -11.23
N ALA A 134 -22.81 -6.11 -11.22
CA ALA A 134 -22.20 -6.67 -12.42
C ALA A 134 -23.08 -7.75 -13.06
N ASP A 135 -23.70 -8.62 -12.26
CA ASP A 135 -24.65 -9.62 -12.72
C ASP A 135 -25.90 -8.98 -13.35
N GLN A 136 -26.46 -7.93 -12.72
CA GLN A 136 -27.60 -7.19 -13.28
C GLN A 136 -27.26 -6.55 -14.63
N VAL A 137 -26.08 -5.95 -14.76
CA VAL A 137 -25.61 -5.37 -16.04
C VAL A 137 -25.49 -6.45 -17.12
N VAL A 138 -24.91 -7.60 -16.79
CA VAL A 138 -24.83 -8.74 -17.71
C VAL A 138 -26.22 -9.18 -18.18
N GLN A 139 -27.16 -9.29 -17.25
CA GLN A 139 -28.53 -9.71 -17.56
C GLN A 139 -29.26 -8.69 -18.43
N LEU A 140 -29.11 -7.38 -18.15
CA LEU A 140 -29.71 -6.32 -18.96
C LEU A 140 -29.18 -6.34 -20.39
N LEU A 141 -27.86 -6.49 -20.56
CA LEU A 141 -27.23 -6.61 -21.88
C LEU A 141 -27.65 -7.89 -22.60
N ALA A 142 -27.84 -9.00 -21.90
CA ALA A 142 -28.37 -10.23 -22.49
C ALA A 142 -29.80 -10.04 -23.01
N ASN A 143 -30.67 -9.39 -22.22
CA ASN A 143 -32.03 -9.08 -22.63
C ASN A 143 -32.08 -8.10 -23.82
N GLU A 144 -31.25 -7.06 -23.82
CA GLU A 144 -31.14 -6.12 -24.94
C GLU A 144 -30.75 -6.83 -26.25
N ARG A 145 -29.85 -7.83 -26.16
CA ARG A 145 -29.46 -8.65 -27.32
C ARG A 145 -30.59 -9.53 -27.83
N GLU A 146 -31.35 -10.15 -26.94
CA GLU A 146 -32.49 -10.98 -27.31
C GLU A 146 -33.58 -10.13 -27.98
N LEU A 147 -33.86 -8.95 -27.42
CA LEU A 147 -34.77 -7.97 -28.02
C LEU A 147 -34.28 -7.50 -29.39
N ALA A 148 -33.01 -7.16 -29.55
CA ALA A 148 -32.44 -6.75 -30.84
C ALA A 148 -32.55 -7.86 -31.89
N ALA A 149 -32.33 -9.13 -31.49
CA ALA A 149 -32.49 -10.27 -32.37
C ALA A 149 -33.95 -10.49 -32.79
N ASP A 150 -34.90 -10.45 -31.84
CA ASP A 150 -36.33 -10.58 -32.12
C ASP A 150 -36.84 -9.45 -33.02
N LEU A 151 -36.45 -8.19 -32.74
CA LEU A 151 -36.77 -7.05 -33.60
C LEU A 151 -36.23 -7.22 -35.01
N SER A 152 -35.00 -7.71 -35.16
CA SER A 152 -34.41 -7.98 -36.49
C SER A 152 -35.25 -9.00 -37.28
N HIS A 153 -35.71 -10.06 -36.62
CA HIS A 153 -36.57 -11.06 -37.24
C HIS A 153 -37.94 -10.48 -37.62
N ARG A 154 -38.56 -9.72 -36.72
CA ARG A 154 -39.88 -9.11 -36.95
C ARG A 154 -39.89 -8.02 -38.02
N LEU A 155 -38.78 -7.30 -38.21
CA LEU A 155 -38.65 -6.27 -39.27
C LEU A 155 -38.38 -6.89 -40.65
N ARG A 156 -37.72 -8.04 -40.72
CA ARG A 156 -37.41 -8.71 -41.99
C ARG A 156 -38.66 -9.14 -42.75
N THR A 157 -39.68 -9.62 -42.05
CA THR A 157 -40.96 -10.06 -42.63
C THR A 157 -41.70 -8.92 -43.35
N PRO A 158 -42.04 -7.78 -42.72
CA PRO A 158 -42.72 -6.67 -43.37
C PRO A 158 -41.85 -6.01 -44.45
N LEU A 159 -40.52 -5.94 -44.29
CA LEU A 159 -39.64 -5.44 -45.34
C LEU A 159 -39.68 -6.32 -46.59
N THR A 160 -39.71 -7.65 -46.42
CA THR A 160 -39.84 -8.59 -47.54
C THR A 160 -41.17 -8.39 -48.27
N VAL A 161 -42.26 -8.17 -47.54
CA VAL A 161 -43.59 -7.87 -48.13
C VAL A 161 -43.57 -6.53 -48.86
N LEU A 162 -42.99 -5.47 -48.28
CA LEU A 162 -42.88 -4.15 -48.90
C LEU A 162 -42.08 -4.22 -50.21
N ARG A 163 -41.01 -5.02 -50.23
CA ARG A 163 -40.20 -5.31 -51.43
C ARG A 163 -40.99 -6.07 -52.50
N LEU A 164 -41.76 -7.09 -52.11
CA LEU A 164 -42.63 -7.84 -53.03
C LEU A 164 -43.71 -6.94 -53.64
N ASN A 165 -44.36 -6.11 -52.83
CA ASN A 165 -45.36 -5.14 -53.29
C ASN A 165 -44.74 -4.11 -54.25
N ALA A 166 -43.54 -3.59 -53.93
CA ALA A 166 -42.83 -2.66 -54.79
C ALA A 166 -42.34 -3.31 -56.11
N ALA A 167 -42.05 -4.61 -56.10
CA ALA A 167 -41.74 -5.37 -57.31
C ALA A 167 -42.98 -5.66 -58.18
N SER A 168 -44.17 -5.67 -57.58
CA SER A 168 -45.44 -5.81 -58.29
C SER A 168 -45.96 -4.50 -58.91
N LEU A 169 -45.35 -3.36 -58.58
CA LEU A 169 -45.60 -2.11 -59.31
C LEU A 169 -45.06 -2.29 -60.74
N GLY A 170 -45.93 -2.12 -61.74
CA GLY A 170 -45.54 -2.19 -63.16
C GLY A 170 -44.50 -1.14 -63.56
N ASP A 171 -44.20 -1.03 -64.85
CA ASP A 171 -43.13 -0.15 -65.31
C ASP A 171 -43.55 1.32 -65.36
N GLY A 172 -42.68 2.19 -64.83
CA GLY A 172 -42.87 3.63 -64.86
C GLY A 172 -42.00 4.38 -63.85
N PRO A 173 -41.74 5.68 -64.06
CA PRO A 173 -40.83 6.47 -63.23
C PRO A 173 -41.23 6.51 -61.74
N ALA A 174 -42.53 6.47 -61.42
CA ALA A 174 -43.00 6.42 -60.03
C ALA A 174 -42.78 5.05 -59.37
N ALA A 175 -42.89 3.95 -60.13
CA ALA A 175 -42.64 2.61 -59.63
C ALA A 175 -41.15 2.38 -59.33
N ASP A 176 -40.27 2.83 -60.21
CA ASP A 176 -38.82 2.77 -60.01
C ASP A 176 -38.37 3.59 -58.79
N GLN A 177 -38.96 4.78 -58.60
CA GLN A 177 -38.70 5.61 -57.42
C GLN A 177 -39.12 4.92 -56.11
N THR A 178 -40.29 4.26 -56.13
CA THR A 178 -40.79 3.48 -54.98
C THR A 178 -39.88 2.29 -54.68
N ARG A 179 -39.45 1.56 -55.71
CA ARG A 179 -38.52 0.42 -55.58
C ARG A 179 -37.17 0.87 -55.00
N ALA A 180 -36.65 2.01 -55.44
CA ALA A 180 -35.42 2.60 -54.93
C ALA A 180 -35.53 3.04 -53.46
N ALA A 181 -36.65 3.66 -53.07
CA ALA A 181 -36.92 4.07 -51.69
C ALA A 181 -37.00 2.87 -50.74
N VAL A 182 -37.70 1.80 -51.14
CA VAL A 182 -37.78 0.55 -50.34
C VAL A 182 -36.41 -0.10 -50.19
N ALA A 183 -35.62 -0.15 -51.26
CA ALA A 183 -34.27 -0.71 -51.20
C ALA A 183 -33.32 0.13 -50.31
N GLN A 184 -33.51 1.45 -50.24
CA GLN A 184 -32.75 2.31 -49.33
C GLN A 184 -33.14 2.06 -47.87
N LEU A 185 -34.44 1.97 -47.57
CA LEU A 185 -34.93 1.67 -46.23
C LEU A 185 -34.42 0.31 -45.73
N GLU A 186 -34.42 -0.72 -46.59
CA GLU A 186 -33.87 -2.04 -46.28
C GLU A 186 -32.38 -1.94 -45.86
N ARG A 187 -31.57 -1.19 -46.62
CA ARG A 187 -30.14 -0.98 -46.29
C ARG A 187 -29.93 -0.20 -44.99
N GLU A 188 -30.74 0.81 -44.72
CA GLU A 188 -30.66 1.61 -43.49
C GLU A 188 -31.00 0.77 -42.27
N VAL A 189 -32.09 -0.01 -42.34
CA VAL A 189 -32.51 -0.92 -41.26
C VAL A 189 -31.47 -2.02 -41.02
N ASP A 190 -30.94 -2.65 -42.07
CA ASP A 190 -29.87 -3.65 -41.94
C ASP A 190 -28.61 -3.06 -41.31
N THR A 191 -28.28 -1.81 -41.64
CA THR A 191 -27.14 -1.13 -41.03
C THR A 191 -27.37 -0.93 -39.55
N ILE A 192 -28.53 -0.39 -39.13
CA ILE A 192 -28.87 -0.18 -37.71
C ILE A 192 -28.81 -1.51 -36.93
N ILE A 193 -29.40 -2.59 -37.48
CA ILE A 193 -29.39 -3.92 -36.87
C ILE A 193 -27.96 -4.45 -36.70
N ARG A 194 -27.11 -4.29 -37.73
CA ARG A 194 -25.71 -4.71 -37.68
C ARG A 194 -24.93 -3.93 -36.64
N THR A 195 -25.06 -2.59 -36.59
CA THR A 195 -24.33 -1.78 -35.59
C THR A 195 -24.75 -2.15 -34.17
N ALA A 196 -26.05 -2.42 -33.94
CA ALA A 196 -26.55 -2.89 -32.65
C ALA A 196 -25.97 -4.27 -32.26
N ARG A 197 -25.72 -5.16 -33.23
CA ARG A 197 -25.05 -6.45 -33.00
C ARG A 197 -23.54 -6.34 -32.80
N GLU A 198 -22.89 -5.39 -33.48
CA GLU A 198 -21.42 -5.24 -33.51
C GLU A 198 -20.83 -4.46 -32.34
N ALA A 199 -21.63 -3.73 -31.55
CA ALA A 199 -21.23 -3.06 -30.30
C ALA A 199 -20.76 -4.02 -29.16
N LYS A 200 -20.34 -5.22 -29.53
CA LYS A 200 -19.74 -6.29 -28.73
C LYS A 200 -18.53 -5.77 -27.94
N PRO A 201 -18.57 -5.72 -26.60
CA PRO A 201 -17.36 -5.69 -25.80
C PRO A 201 -16.66 -7.03 -25.99
N GLN A 202 -15.35 -7.00 -26.28
CA GLN A 202 -14.55 -8.20 -26.44
C GLN A 202 -14.62 -9.03 -25.16
N THR A 203 -15.47 -10.06 -25.17
CA THR A 203 -15.51 -11.12 -24.17
C THR A 203 -14.26 -11.98 -24.39
N ALA A 204 -13.09 -11.46 -24.02
CA ALA A 204 -11.94 -12.30 -23.77
C ALA A 204 -12.29 -13.07 -22.50
N ALA A 205 -12.67 -14.34 -22.68
CA ALA A 205 -12.73 -15.30 -21.60
C ALA A 205 -11.33 -15.35 -20.96
N ALA A 206 -11.14 -14.60 -19.87
CA ALA A 206 -10.05 -14.84 -18.96
C ALA A 206 -10.33 -16.21 -18.33
N GLY A 207 -9.74 -17.25 -18.91
CA GLY A 207 -9.77 -18.60 -18.36
C GLY A 207 -9.19 -18.60 -16.94
N PRO A 208 -9.61 -19.55 -16.08
CA PRO A 208 -9.09 -19.67 -14.73
C PRO A 208 -7.62 -20.14 -14.79
N GLY A 209 -6.67 -19.21 -14.67
CA GLY A 209 -5.25 -19.58 -14.77
C GLY A 209 -4.20 -18.50 -14.53
N ALA A 210 -4.56 -17.24 -14.24
CA ALA A 210 -3.57 -16.24 -13.85
C ALA A 210 -3.18 -16.43 -12.37
N GLY A 211 -2.43 -17.49 -12.09
CA GLY A 211 -1.65 -17.59 -10.86
C GLY A 211 -0.59 -16.50 -10.90
N CYS A 212 -0.73 -15.50 -10.03
CA CYS A 212 0.36 -14.57 -9.74
C CYS A 212 1.56 -15.38 -9.25
N ASP A 213 2.62 -15.44 -10.07
CA ASP A 213 3.88 -16.03 -9.67
C ASP A 213 4.61 -15.08 -8.71
N ALA A 214 4.46 -15.36 -7.42
CA ALA A 214 5.13 -14.62 -6.36
C ALA A 214 6.66 -14.77 -6.37
N ALA A 215 7.24 -15.63 -7.23
CA ALA A 215 8.67 -15.83 -7.35
C ALA A 215 9.39 -14.76 -8.18
N GLU A 216 8.67 -13.88 -8.90
CA GLU A 216 9.27 -12.77 -9.63
C GLU A 216 9.64 -11.61 -8.69
N VAL A 217 8.79 -11.30 -7.72
CA VAL A 217 8.98 -10.17 -6.78
C VAL A 217 10.11 -10.43 -5.76
N VAL A 218 10.52 -11.69 -5.56
CA VAL A 218 11.65 -12.05 -4.69
C VAL A 218 13.00 -11.98 -5.41
N ARG A 219 13.03 -11.91 -6.75
CA ARG A 219 14.29 -11.77 -7.51
C ARG A 219 14.77 -10.32 -7.65
N GLU A 220 13.93 -9.35 -7.30
CA GLU A 220 14.22 -7.92 -7.48
C GLU A 220 14.39 -7.16 -6.16
N ARG A 221 14.63 -7.87 -5.05
CA ARG A 221 15.10 -7.31 -3.77
C ARG A 221 16.29 -8.09 -3.24
#